data_AF-A0AAW8HNP7-F1
#
_entry.id   AF-A0AAW8HNP7-F1
#
_cell.length_a   1.000
_cell.length_b   1.000
_cell.length_c   1.000
_cell.angle_alpha   90.00
_cell.angle_beta   90.00
_cell.angle_gamma   90.00
#
_symmetry.space_group_name_H-M   'P 1'
#
loop_
_entity.id
_entity.type
_entity.pdbx_description
1 polymer ?
#
loop_
_entity_poly.entity_id
_entity_poly.type
_entity_poly.pdbx_seq_one_letter_code
_entity_poly.pdbx_strand_id
1 'polypeptide(L)'
;MKKIVLELSEAENVLREWFEAGIAFNLIFGPLDFRKESGLIHLRKRFAKIPLAHRPYYYDILEKAFSPRHNTLDILLGHYDNSLLLRGDLYIYAECLANNYPKMPLNLLLTAAATNSVLDPQKIVHAYYKVRIELEKNNRQKLDITIEDPTLIELCKIVSERQLTSNLVDIEYGNPQGEMTPFRIHSFDLFTNKYQRLVDKEFSLDQVHGHFISIANKLALGRDPLNDVSHPLLKDKKYTQWAPILHALCRKHENSTQVEHQEKYSKIIPSKYQHELYSNSINHQIKKLSKRASSLFRFLNPSPDDFAQNQRNALKTTPPEVMQKMIIYHMIMFYFSLMKNAAWYIKVRDFMTRLKVSYPQDYTSKLLTFSNRNECMDDTLYNSFNEIFSANPVGLFPWMFSGVLPEPIELMTHYFSNKKNKDIELIDKKNRSFRNINLAASALTIPNFLNSLDRAQGRNPGIMVQLPSSNSETCIFYTATGISKQERLYLAELFSKGLYFQRNLEESLTMELSEIEDLLLGICFLWHESFVGKISRSKFVNILQENKINDISERTLKAREDKAKYWLMQWPSQRPLTA
;
A
#
# COMPACT_ATOMS: atom_id res chain seq x y z
N MET A 1 13.54 -0.12 32.53
CA MET A 1 14.94 0.22 32.20
C MET A 1 15.38 1.35 33.13
N LYS A 2 16.54 1.27 33.81
CA LYS A 2 16.97 2.29 34.79
C LYS A 2 18.12 3.19 34.30
N LYS A 3 18.84 2.76 33.26
CA LYS A 3 20.03 3.42 32.73
C LYS A 3 20.19 3.04 31.26
N ILE A 4 20.60 3.99 30.43
CA ILE A 4 20.94 3.79 29.01
C ILE A 4 22.34 4.34 28.78
N VAL A 5 23.16 3.64 28.00
CA VAL A 5 24.49 4.09 27.59
C VAL A 5 24.46 4.28 26.08
N LEU A 6 24.88 5.45 25.60
CA LEU A 6 24.94 5.79 24.18
C LEU A 6 26.37 6.13 23.81
N GLU A 7 26.83 5.63 22.66
CA GLU A 7 28.08 6.10 22.08
C GLU A 7 27.94 7.58 21.68
N LEU A 8 28.97 8.38 21.97
CA LEU A 8 28.94 9.81 21.72
C LEU A 8 28.83 10.16 20.23
N SER A 9 29.32 9.27 19.35
CA SER A 9 29.20 9.33 17.88
C SER A 9 27.75 9.26 17.40
N GLU A 10 26.89 8.51 18.08
CA GLU A 10 25.49 8.26 17.70
C GLU A 10 24.50 9.06 18.55
N ALA A 11 24.93 9.53 19.71
CA ALA A 11 24.08 10.16 20.73
C ALA A 11 23.23 11.30 20.15
N GLU A 12 23.78 12.18 19.32
CA GLU A 12 23.01 13.30 18.74
C GLU A 12 21.84 12.80 17.88
N ASN A 13 22.07 11.78 17.04
CA ASN A 13 21.02 11.24 16.16
C ASN A 13 19.96 10.48 16.96
N VAL A 14 20.37 9.68 17.95
CA VAL A 14 19.44 8.92 18.81
C VAL A 14 18.59 9.87 19.66
N LEU A 15 19.23 10.87 20.29
CA LEU A 15 18.53 11.88 21.10
C LEU A 15 17.58 12.72 20.25
N ARG A 16 17.96 13.07 19.02
CA ARG A 16 17.08 13.78 18.07
C ARG A 16 15.76 13.03 17.89
N GLU A 17 15.81 11.72 17.69
CA GLU A 17 14.61 10.89 17.54
C GLU A 17 13.77 10.84 18.81
N TRP A 18 14.41 10.73 19.97
CA TRP A 18 13.72 10.76 21.27
C TRP A 18 12.99 12.09 21.50
N PHE A 19 13.66 13.21 21.25
CA PHE A 19 13.04 14.54 21.40
C PHE A 19 11.95 14.79 20.34
N GLU A 20 12.14 14.34 19.10
CA GLU A 20 11.11 14.43 18.05
C GLU A 20 9.85 13.63 18.44
N ALA A 21 10.02 12.43 19.01
CA ALA A 21 8.92 11.63 19.54
C ALA A 21 8.22 12.33 20.73
N GLY A 22 8.98 12.99 21.61
CA GLY A 22 8.41 13.79 22.71
C GLY A 22 7.62 15.00 22.24
N ILE A 23 8.08 15.65 21.15
CA ILE A 23 7.33 16.71 20.49
C ILE A 23 6.05 16.13 19.86
N ALA A 24 6.16 15.03 19.11
CA ALA A 24 5.02 14.38 18.48
C ALA A 24 3.95 13.96 19.50
N PHE A 25 4.36 13.32 20.61
CA PHE A 25 3.48 12.96 21.72
C PHE A 25 2.67 14.17 22.21
N ASN A 26 3.33 15.29 22.51
CA ASN A 26 2.66 16.47 23.03
C ASN A 26 1.81 17.20 21.98
N LEU A 27 2.14 17.09 20.70
CA LEU A 27 1.32 17.64 19.61
C LEU A 27 0.07 16.78 19.34
N ILE A 28 0.19 15.45 19.43
CA ILE A 28 -0.92 14.50 19.28
C ILE A 28 -1.94 14.71 20.41
N PHE A 29 -1.47 14.74 21.66
CA PHE A 29 -2.35 14.92 22.82
C PHE A 29 -2.75 16.38 23.09
N GLY A 30 -2.17 17.33 22.35
CA GLY A 30 -2.51 18.74 22.47
C GLY A 30 -2.13 19.40 23.81
N PRO A 31 -2.51 20.68 23.98
CA PRO A 31 -2.29 21.45 25.20
C PRO A 31 -3.16 20.94 26.36
N LEU A 32 -2.84 21.36 27.58
CA LEU A 32 -3.49 20.87 28.79
C LEU A 32 -5.01 21.09 28.79
N ASP A 33 -5.49 22.23 28.28
CA ASP A 33 -6.93 22.53 28.23
C ASP A 33 -7.67 21.62 27.24
N PHE A 34 -7.08 21.35 26.08
CA PHE A 34 -7.63 20.37 25.14
C PHE A 34 -7.70 18.96 25.75
N ARG A 35 -6.71 18.56 26.56
CA ARG A 35 -6.74 17.27 27.30
C ARG A 35 -7.85 17.22 28.37
N LYS A 36 -8.27 18.37 28.91
CA LYS A 36 -9.42 18.44 29.83
C LYS A 36 -10.73 18.29 29.05
N GLU A 37 -10.86 19.05 27.97
CA GLU A 37 -12.05 19.10 27.10
C GLU A 37 -12.32 17.76 26.41
N SER A 38 -11.28 17.09 25.91
CA SER A 38 -11.37 15.76 25.28
C SER A 38 -11.66 14.60 26.26
N GLY A 39 -11.89 14.88 27.55
CA GLY A 39 -12.22 13.87 28.56
C GLY A 39 -11.02 13.06 29.07
N LEU A 40 -9.83 13.22 28.51
CA LEU A 40 -8.63 12.45 28.84
C LEU A 40 -8.24 12.55 30.32
N ILE A 41 -8.17 13.77 30.86
CA ILE A 41 -7.86 14.00 32.28
C ILE A 41 -8.98 13.47 33.19
N HIS A 42 -10.23 13.53 32.74
CA HIS A 42 -11.40 13.07 33.50
C HIS A 42 -11.41 11.55 33.63
N LEU A 43 -11.05 10.82 32.57
CA LEU A 43 -10.93 9.37 32.58
C LEU A 43 -9.98 8.91 33.71
N ARG A 44 -8.79 9.48 33.80
CA ARG A 44 -7.81 9.13 34.85
C ARG A 44 -8.33 9.40 36.26
N LYS A 45 -9.01 10.53 36.48
CA LYS A 45 -9.64 10.85 37.77
C LYS A 45 -10.71 9.84 38.15
N ARG A 46 -11.49 9.34 37.18
CA ARG A 46 -12.49 8.29 37.40
C ARG A 46 -11.85 6.95 37.76
N PHE A 47 -10.79 6.55 37.06
CA PHE A 47 -10.02 5.35 37.40
C PHE A 47 -9.45 5.38 38.81
N ALA A 48 -8.97 6.53 39.27
CA ALA A 48 -8.47 6.68 40.63
C ALA A 48 -9.54 6.40 41.69
N LYS A 49 -10.83 6.59 41.39
CA LYS A 49 -11.96 6.31 42.29
C LYS A 49 -12.35 4.82 42.33
N ILE A 50 -11.90 4.01 41.37
CA ILE A 50 -12.16 2.56 41.37
C ILE A 50 -11.31 1.91 42.48
N PRO A 51 -11.90 1.05 43.33
CA PRO A 51 -11.12 0.27 44.30
C PRO A 51 -10.03 -0.54 43.61
N LEU A 52 -8.85 -0.62 44.22
CA LEU A 52 -7.67 -1.28 43.63
C LEU A 52 -7.96 -2.71 43.13
N ALA A 53 -8.78 -3.47 43.85
CA ALA A 53 -9.16 -4.84 43.50
C ALA A 53 -9.92 -4.95 42.16
N HIS A 54 -10.67 -3.91 41.76
CA HIS A 54 -11.48 -3.92 40.54
C HIS A 54 -10.78 -3.28 39.34
N ARG A 55 -9.71 -2.50 39.55
CA ARG A 55 -9.00 -1.82 38.47
C ARG A 55 -8.52 -2.75 37.35
N PRO A 56 -7.96 -3.95 37.62
CA PRO A 56 -7.52 -4.85 36.55
C PRO A 56 -8.63 -5.18 35.55
N TYR A 57 -9.86 -5.38 36.03
CA TYR A 57 -11.01 -5.67 35.18
C TYR A 57 -11.36 -4.51 34.24
N TYR A 58 -11.37 -3.27 34.74
CA TYR A 58 -11.62 -2.10 33.90
C TYR A 58 -10.47 -1.80 32.92
N TYR A 59 -9.22 -2.07 33.32
CA TYR A 59 -8.08 -1.95 32.41
C TYR A 59 -8.16 -2.97 31.28
N ASP A 60 -8.52 -4.22 31.55
CA ASP A 60 -8.72 -5.26 30.51
C ASP A 60 -9.82 -4.85 29.51
N ILE A 61 -10.95 -4.31 29.99
CA ILE A 61 -12.01 -3.79 29.11
C ILE A 61 -11.47 -2.68 28.21
N LEU A 62 -10.74 -1.70 28.76
CA LEU A 62 -10.21 -0.60 27.97
C LEU A 62 -9.09 -1.03 27.02
N GLU A 63 -8.19 -1.91 27.43
CA GLU A 63 -7.15 -2.45 26.54
C GLU A 63 -7.78 -3.16 25.34
N LYS A 64 -8.85 -3.94 25.56
CA LYS A 64 -9.65 -4.52 24.48
C LYS A 64 -10.37 -3.45 23.64
N ALA A 65 -10.96 -2.44 24.27
CA ALA A 65 -11.71 -1.40 23.59
C ALA A 65 -10.84 -0.46 22.74
N PHE A 66 -9.57 -0.28 23.10
CA PHE A 66 -8.58 0.48 22.33
C PHE A 66 -7.67 -0.43 21.46
N SER A 67 -7.96 -1.74 21.40
CA SER A 67 -7.29 -2.65 20.47
C SER A 67 -7.77 -2.41 19.04
N PRO A 68 -6.87 -2.39 18.04
CA PRO A 68 -7.25 -2.22 16.63
C PRO A 68 -8.12 -3.37 16.08
N ARG A 69 -8.23 -4.50 16.80
CA ARG A 69 -9.05 -5.68 16.45
C ARG A 69 -10.54 -5.51 16.71
N HIS A 70 -10.91 -4.58 17.58
CA HIS A 70 -12.27 -4.52 18.11
C HIS A 70 -12.86 -3.14 17.94
N ASN A 71 -14.17 -3.09 17.79
CA ASN A 71 -14.89 -1.85 17.93
C ASN A 71 -14.97 -1.49 19.43
N THR A 72 -14.54 -0.27 19.79
CA THR A 72 -14.57 0.26 21.16
C THR A 72 -15.96 0.16 21.77
N LEU A 73 -17.02 0.53 21.03
CA LEU A 73 -18.40 0.51 21.51
C LEU A 73 -18.90 -0.92 21.71
N ASP A 74 -18.63 -1.86 20.79
CA ASP A 74 -19.03 -3.26 20.93
C ASP A 74 -18.42 -3.90 22.18
N ILE A 75 -17.14 -3.63 22.47
CA ILE A 75 -16.49 -4.10 23.69
C ILE A 75 -17.19 -3.51 24.93
N LEU A 76 -17.44 -2.20 24.93
CA LEU A 76 -18.08 -1.52 26.07
C LEU A 76 -19.53 -1.96 26.28
N LEU A 77 -20.27 -2.25 25.19
CA LEU A 77 -21.64 -2.75 25.22
C LEU A 77 -21.69 -4.24 25.57
N GLY A 78 -20.70 -5.04 25.16
CA GLY A 78 -20.61 -6.47 25.50
C GLY A 78 -20.42 -6.73 26.99
N HIS A 79 -19.84 -5.77 27.71
CA HIS A 79 -19.66 -5.82 29.17
C HIS A 79 -20.82 -5.17 29.94
N TYR A 80 -22.07 -5.39 29.49
CA TYR A 80 -23.33 -4.88 30.05
C TYR A 80 -23.69 -5.48 31.44
N ASP A 81 -22.74 -5.59 32.35
CA ASP A 81 -23.03 -5.96 33.73
C ASP A 81 -23.46 -4.70 34.52
N ASN A 82 -24.65 -4.75 35.12
CA ASN A 82 -25.20 -3.69 35.97
C ASN A 82 -24.41 -3.48 37.27
N SER A 83 -23.48 -4.38 37.61
CA SER A 83 -22.58 -4.27 38.76
C SER A 83 -21.46 -3.21 38.61
N LEU A 84 -21.25 -2.66 37.40
CA LEU A 84 -20.15 -1.74 37.11
C LEU A 84 -20.45 -0.28 37.48
N LEU A 85 -19.87 0.17 38.59
CA LEU A 85 -19.97 1.52 39.17
C LEU A 85 -19.73 2.70 38.21
N LEU A 86 -18.98 2.51 37.12
CA LEU A 86 -18.58 3.60 36.20
C LEU A 86 -19.14 3.49 34.77
N ARG A 87 -20.06 2.55 34.53
CA ARG A 87 -20.50 2.14 33.18
C ARG A 87 -20.88 3.29 32.22
N GLY A 88 -21.82 4.15 32.62
CA GLY A 88 -22.31 5.24 31.77
C GLY A 88 -21.24 6.29 31.45
N ASP A 89 -20.45 6.67 32.46
CA ASP A 89 -19.34 7.60 32.30
C ASP A 89 -18.25 7.02 31.39
N LEU A 90 -17.91 5.74 31.57
CA LEU A 90 -16.84 5.06 30.82
C LEU A 90 -17.18 4.95 29.34
N TYR A 91 -18.46 4.71 29.02
CA TYR A 91 -18.97 4.74 27.64
C TYR A 91 -18.77 6.11 27.00
N ILE A 92 -19.30 7.17 27.62
CA ILE A 92 -19.23 8.54 27.08
C ILE A 92 -17.77 8.98 26.92
N TYR A 93 -16.91 8.68 27.89
CA TYR A 93 -15.49 9.04 27.81
C TYR A 93 -14.74 8.23 26.77
N ALA A 94 -14.98 6.92 26.66
CA ALA A 94 -14.31 6.10 25.66
C ALA A 94 -14.74 6.47 24.24
N GLU A 95 -16.02 6.79 24.02
CA GLU A 95 -16.51 7.33 22.75
C GLU A 95 -15.84 8.67 22.41
N CYS A 96 -15.78 9.60 23.37
CA CYS A 96 -15.09 10.88 23.19
C CYS A 96 -13.60 10.67 22.88
N LEU A 97 -12.93 9.77 23.59
CA LEU A 97 -11.51 9.48 23.38
C LEU A 97 -11.25 8.75 22.07
N ALA A 98 -12.12 7.82 21.66
CA ALA A 98 -12.01 7.15 20.36
C ALA A 98 -12.09 8.15 19.20
N ASN A 99 -12.91 9.19 19.33
CA ASN A 99 -13.03 10.24 18.31
C ASN A 99 -11.80 11.18 18.25
N ASN A 100 -11.13 11.42 19.37
CA ASN A 100 -10.02 12.38 19.46
C ASN A 100 -8.63 11.73 19.35
N TYR A 101 -8.48 10.51 19.89
CA TYR A 101 -7.23 9.76 19.98
C TYR A 101 -7.42 8.30 19.57
N PRO A 102 -7.94 8.03 18.36
CA PRO A 102 -8.22 6.67 17.92
C PRO A 102 -6.94 5.82 17.96
N LYS A 103 -7.08 4.60 18.50
CA LYS A 103 -6.04 3.56 18.44
C LYS A 103 -4.72 3.91 19.14
N MET A 104 -4.77 4.83 20.10
CA MET A 104 -3.65 5.09 21.00
C MET A 104 -3.56 3.99 22.08
N PRO A 105 -2.35 3.50 22.40
CA PRO A 105 -2.16 2.63 23.55
C PRO A 105 -2.72 3.22 24.84
N LEU A 106 -3.43 2.40 25.63
CA LEU A 106 -4.05 2.86 26.88
C LEU A 106 -3.03 3.44 27.85
N ASN A 107 -1.83 2.84 27.94
CA ASN A 107 -0.74 3.36 28.77
C ASN A 107 -0.34 4.80 28.37
N LEU A 108 -0.25 5.09 27.06
CA LEU A 108 0.04 6.44 26.56
C LEU A 108 -1.08 7.42 26.88
N LEU A 109 -2.34 7.02 26.72
CA LEU A 109 -3.50 7.84 27.11
C LEU A 109 -3.43 8.19 28.61
N LEU A 110 -3.16 7.19 29.47
CA LEU A 110 -3.03 7.42 30.90
C LEU A 110 -1.84 8.32 31.24
N THR A 111 -0.71 8.17 30.55
CA THR A 111 0.47 9.03 30.69
C THR A 111 0.18 10.47 30.27
N ALA A 112 -0.53 10.68 29.17
CA ALA A 112 -0.95 12.00 28.69
C ALA A 112 -2.02 12.65 29.59
N ALA A 113 -2.85 11.84 30.24
CA ALA A 113 -3.85 12.27 31.21
C ALA A 113 -3.25 12.71 32.57
N ALA A 114 -1.98 12.41 32.84
CA ALA A 114 -1.31 12.85 34.05
C ALA A 114 -1.07 14.36 34.01
N THR A 115 -1.44 15.08 35.07
CA THR A 115 -1.18 16.53 35.19
C THR A 115 0.28 16.87 35.52
N ASN A 116 1.10 15.87 35.80
CA ASN A 116 2.55 15.96 36.04
C ASN A 116 3.23 14.74 35.40
N SER A 117 3.11 14.62 34.08
CA SER A 117 3.72 13.53 33.33
C SER A 117 5.24 13.71 33.26
N VAL A 118 5.98 12.60 33.21
CA VAL A 118 7.41 12.65 32.87
C VAL A 118 7.64 13.17 31.44
N LEU A 119 6.61 13.13 30.59
CA LEU A 119 6.63 13.60 29.20
C LEU A 119 6.07 15.02 29.03
N ASP A 120 5.80 15.74 30.12
CA ASP A 120 5.34 17.12 30.02
C ASP A 120 6.43 17.99 29.35
N PRO A 121 6.06 18.97 28.52
CA PRO A 121 7.04 19.78 27.79
C PRO A 121 8.10 20.44 28.68
N GLN A 122 7.74 20.81 29.92
CA GLN A 122 8.69 21.36 30.89
C GLN A 122 9.79 20.35 31.26
N LYS A 123 9.41 19.09 31.47
CA LYS A 123 10.35 17.99 31.78
C LYS A 123 11.24 17.68 30.59
N ILE A 124 10.67 17.73 29.37
CA ILE A 124 11.44 17.58 28.13
C ILE A 124 12.48 18.69 27.97
N VAL A 125 12.11 19.96 28.21
CA VAL A 125 13.05 21.10 28.16
C VAL A 125 14.16 20.93 29.21
N HIS A 126 13.81 20.51 30.43
CA HIS A 126 14.78 20.26 31.49
C HIS A 126 15.77 19.15 31.12
N ALA A 127 15.27 18.03 30.61
CA ALA A 127 16.09 16.92 30.14
C ALA A 127 17.01 17.32 28.99
N TYR A 128 16.52 18.14 28.06
CA TYR A 128 17.32 18.71 26.97
C TYR A 128 18.53 19.50 27.48
N TYR A 129 18.35 20.42 28.44
CA TYR A 129 19.49 21.20 28.95
C TYR A 129 20.49 20.35 29.73
N LYS A 130 20.05 19.32 30.46
CA LYS A 130 20.96 18.36 31.10
C LYS A 130 21.86 17.67 30.07
N VAL A 131 21.25 17.11 29.03
CA VAL A 131 21.96 16.40 27.96
C VAL A 131 22.87 17.34 27.18
N ARG A 132 22.40 18.55 26.88
CA ARG A 132 23.21 19.54 26.18
C ARG A 132 24.47 19.90 26.95
N ILE A 133 24.37 20.10 28.26
CA ILE A 133 25.54 20.37 29.11
C ILE A 133 26.52 19.19 29.07
N GLU A 134 26.03 17.94 29.12
CA GLU A 134 26.87 16.75 29.01
C GLU A 134 27.53 16.64 27.63
N LEU A 135 26.80 16.88 26.54
CA LEU A 135 27.34 16.90 25.18
C LEU A 135 28.42 17.97 25.00
N GLU A 136 28.22 19.17 25.55
CA GLU A 136 29.21 20.26 25.50
C GLU A 136 30.45 19.98 26.36
N LYS A 137 30.28 19.33 27.52
CA LYS A 137 31.38 18.99 28.44
C LYS A 137 32.25 17.84 27.94
N ASN A 138 31.69 16.88 27.21
CA ASN A 138 32.41 15.67 26.79
C ASN A 138 33.35 15.86 25.58
N ASN A 139 33.84 17.07 25.36
CA ASN A 139 34.89 17.33 24.39
C ASN A 139 36.22 16.65 24.83
N ARG A 140 36.52 15.51 24.18
CA ARG A 140 37.84 14.85 23.98
C ARG A 140 38.23 13.61 24.82
N GLN A 141 37.47 13.15 25.83
CA GLN A 141 37.93 12.00 26.65
C GLN A 141 36.90 10.87 26.90
N LYS A 142 35.59 11.09 26.72
CA LYS A 142 34.58 10.03 26.91
C LYS A 142 34.05 9.52 25.57
N LEU A 143 34.04 8.20 25.43
CA LEU A 143 33.42 7.51 24.29
C LEU A 143 31.90 7.41 24.44
N ASP A 144 31.39 7.42 25.68
CA ASP A 144 29.98 7.16 25.98
C ASP A 144 29.32 8.23 26.85
N ILE A 145 28.01 8.37 26.68
CA ILE A 145 27.11 9.19 27.49
C ILE A 145 26.14 8.28 28.24
N THR A 146 26.05 8.48 29.55
CA THR A 146 25.10 7.77 30.41
C THR A 146 23.84 8.59 30.60
N ILE A 147 22.68 7.99 30.30
CA ILE A 147 21.36 8.59 30.47
C ILE A 147 20.63 7.91 31.64
N GLU A 148 20.31 8.72 32.65
CA GLU A 148 19.53 8.32 33.83
C GLU A 148 18.28 9.19 34.02
N ASP A 149 18.09 10.22 33.18
CA ASP A 149 16.93 11.09 33.28
C ASP A 149 15.65 10.30 32.93
N PRO A 150 14.63 10.28 33.81
CA PRO A 150 13.43 9.50 33.60
C PRO A 150 12.65 9.93 32.36
N THR A 151 12.72 11.20 31.96
CA THR A 151 12.08 11.72 30.75
C THR A 151 12.68 11.07 29.52
N LEU A 152 14.02 11.01 29.45
CA LEU A 152 14.74 10.45 28.30
C LEU A 152 14.57 8.93 28.21
N ILE A 153 14.51 8.24 29.35
CA ILE A 153 14.21 6.81 29.39
C ILE A 153 12.81 6.54 28.84
N GLU A 154 11.82 7.36 29.20
CA GLU A 154 10.45 7.21 28.68
C GLU A 154 10.37 7.56 27.19
N LEU A 155 11.08 8.59 26.73
CA LEU A 155 11.17 8.91 25.29
C LEU A 155 11.85 7.80 24.49
N CYS A 156 12.92 7.20 25.02
CA CYS A 156 13.54 6.02 24.45
C CYS A 156 12.55 4.86 24.34
N LYS A 157 11.72 4.66 25.37
CA LYS A 157 10.68 3.63 25.37
C LYS A 157 9.64 3.89 24.28
N ILE A 158 9.17 5.12 24.15
CA ILE A 158 8.23 5.52 23.08
C ILE A 158 8.77 5.17 21.70
N VAL A 159 10.04 5.50 21.43
CA VAL A 159 10.69 5.26 20.13
C VAL A 159 10.95 3.76 19.90
N SER A 160 11.59 3.10 20.85
CA SER A 160 11.98 1.67 20.72
C SER A 160 10.78 0.74 20.59
N GLU A 161 9.69 1.01 21.33
CA GLU A 161 8.44 0.26 21.28
C GLU A 161 7.45 0.82 20.24
N ARG A 162 7.82 1.91 19.54
CA ARG A 162 7.00 2.58 18.50
C ARG A 162 5.59 2.92 19.01
N GLN A 163 5.47 3.32 20.28
CA GLN A 163 4.17 3.38 20.97
C GLN A 163 3.16 4.32 20.31
N LEU A 164 3.62 5.37 19.63
CA LEU A 164 2.74 6.32 18.93
C LEU A 164 2.09 5.75 17.66
N THR A 165 2.56 4.61 17.16
CA THR A 165 2.12 4.03 15.88
C THR A 165 1.80 2.54 15.96
N SER A 166 2.34 1.81 16.95
CA SER A 166 2.25 0.35 17.06
C SER A 166 0.85 -0.18 17.27
N ASN A 167 -0.05 0.59 17.89
CA ASN A 167 -1.42 0.18 18.16
C ASN A 167 -2.43 0.66 17.09
N LEU A 168 -1.96 1.31 16.02
CA LEU A 168 -2.81 1.74 14.90
C LEU A 168 -3.33 0.56 14.08
N VAL A 169 -2.57 -0.53 14.04
CA VAL A 169 -2.86 -1.74 13.28
C VAL A 169 -2.43 -2.97 14.05
N ASP A 170 -3.11 -4.07 13.84
CA ASP A 170 -2.67 -5.39 14.29
C ASP A 170 -2.82 -6.40 13.15
N ILE A 171 -2.06 -7.49 13.21
CA ILE A 171 -2.05 -8.51 12.17
C ILE A 171 -2.24 -9.88 12.79
N GLU A 172 -3.28 -10.56 12.35
CA GLU A 172 -3.58 -11.92 12.73
C GLU A 172 -3.20 -12.86 11.58
N TYR A 173 -2.19 -13.70 11.81
CA TYR A 173 -1.76 -14.70 10.83
C TYR A 173 -2.49 -16.02 11.08
N GLY A 174 -3.20 -16.51 10.08
CA GLY A 174 -3.88 -17.79 10.14
C GLY A 174 -2.97 -18.95 9.75
N ASN A 175 -3.45 -20.17 10.02
CA ASN A 175 -2.77 -21.40 9.58
C ASN A 175 -2.90 -21.57 8.06
N PRO A 176 -1.89 -22.16 7.40
CA PRO A 176 -1.97 -22.51 5.98
C PRO A 176 -3.20 -23.35 5.63
N GLN A 177 -3.80 -23.05 4.49
CA GLN A 177 -4.93 -23.76 3.88
C GLN A 177 -4.50 -24.18 2.47
N GLY A 178 -3.98 -25.41 2.34
CA GLY A 178 -3.38 -25.88 1.08
C GLY A 178 -2.11 -25.09 0.74
N GLU A 179 -2.02 -24.57 -0.49
CA GLU A 179 -0.88 -23.77 -0.97
C GLU A 179 -0.96 -22.29 -0.55
N MET A 180 -2.00 -21.88 0.20
CA MET A 180 -2.23 -20.49 0.60
C MET A 180 -2.15 -20.31 2.11
N THR A 181 -1.64 -19.16 2.57
CA THR A 181 -1.65 -18.75 3.97
C THR A 181 -2.48 -17.47 4.15
N PRO A 182 -3.56 -17.51 4.96
CA PRO A 182 -4.38 -16.34 5.23
C PRO A 182 -3.75 -15.43 6.30
N PHE A 183 -4.03 -14.14 6.20
CA PHE A 183 -3.79 -13.17 7.27
C PHE A 183 -4.83 -12.06 7.24
N ARG A 184 -5.12 -11.48 8.41
CA ARG A 184 -6.07 -10.38 8.59
C ARG A 184 -5.32 -9.17 9.09
N ILE A 185 -5.62 -8.02 8.50
CA ILE A 185 -5.12 -6.73 8.97
C ILE A 185 -6.28 -6.06 9.71
N HIS A 186 -6.04 -5.76 10.97
CA HIS A 186 -6.99 -5.15 11.87
C HIS A 186 -6.64 -3.68 12.04
N SER A 187 -7.64 -2.82 11.84
CA SER A 187 -7.54 -1.39 12.06
C SER A 187 -8.96 -0.87 12.21
N PHE A 188 -9.43 -0.66 13.45
CA PHE A 188 -10.78 -0.20 13.86
C PHE A 188 -11.78 -0.01 12.71
N ASP A 189 -12.65 -1.01 12.55
CA ASP A 189 -13.76 -1.10 11.58
C ASP A 189 -13.46 -0.92 10.10
N LEU A 190 -12.27 -0.43 9.71
CA LEU A 190 -11.91 -0.20 8.32
C LEU A 190 -12.04 -1.49 7.51
N PHE A 191 -11.50 -2.60 8.04
CA PHE A 191 -11.51 -3.88 7.33
C PHE A 191 -12.75 -4.73 7.62
N THR A 192 -13.85 -4.13 8.10
CA THR A 192 -15.06 -4.85 8.53
C THR A 192 -16.33 -4.32 7.86
N ASN A 193 -17.37 -5.16 7.76
CA ASN A 193 -18.68 -4.75 7.25
C ASN A 193 -19.65 -4.22 8.34
N LYS A 194 -19.21 -4.11 9.60
CA LYS A 194 -20.13 -3.89 10.74
C LYS A 194 -20.81 -2.51 10.77
N TYR A 195 -20.22 -1.51 10.13
CA TYR A 195 -20.67 -0.11 10.24
C TYR A 195 -20.91 0.61 8.90
N GLN A 196 -20.96 -0.10 7.77
CA GLN A 196 -21.50 0.47 6.53
C GLN A 196 -23.03 0.59 6.60
N ARG A 197 -23.53 1.39 7.55
CA ARG A 197 -24.86 2.00 7.50
C ARG A 197 -24.81 3.28 6.66
N LEU A 198 -24.48 3.14 5.39
CA LEU A 198 -24.81 4.12 4.36
C LEU A 198 -25.12 3.33 3.08
N VAL A 199 -26.41 3.04 2.91
CA VAL A 199 -27.16 2.96 1.66
C VAL A 199 -26.27 2.95 0.39
N ASP A 200 -26.26 1.80 -0.30
CA ASP A 200 -25.86 1.61 -1.70
C ASP A 200 -24.38 1.78 -2.11
N LYS A 201 -23.39 1.70 -1.20
CA LYS A 201 -21.96 1.69 -1.59
C LYS A 201 -21.30 0.34 -1.34
N GLU A 202 -20.77 -0.27 -2.40
CA GLU A 202 -19.92 -1.47 -2.32
C GLU A 202 -18.63 -1.18 -1.52
N PHE A 203 -18.27 -2.09 -0.61
CA PHE A 203 -17.01 -2.03 0.13
C PHE A 203 -15.82 -2.13 -0.86
N SER A 204 -14.85 -1.21 -0.76
CA SER A 204 -13.65 -1.25 -1.58
C SER A 204 -12.39 -0.97 -0.75
N LEU A 205 -11.30 -1.69 -1.07
CA LEU A 205 -9.98 -1.40 -0.53
C LEU A 205 -9.43 -0.13 -1.21
N ASP A 206 -9.60 1.00 -0.53
CA ASP A 206 -9.19 2.31 -1.01
C ASP A 206 -7.86 2.79 -0.37
N GLN A 207 -7.56 4.07 -0.57
CA GLN A 207 -6.30 4.68 -0.11
C GLN A 207 -6.18 4.75 1.42
N VAL A 208 -7.31 4.84 2.14
CA VAL A 208 -7.32 4.81 3.61
C VAL A 208 -6.85 3.43 4.08
N HIS A 209 -7.41 2.36 3.50
CA HIS A 209 -6.95 1.00 3.78
C HIS A 209 -5.48 0.82 3.43
N GLY A 210 -5.06 1.28 2.25
CA GLY A 210 -3.67 1.22 1.80
C GLY A 210 -2.68 1.96 2.71
N HIS A 211 -3.11 3.05 3.36
CA HIS A 211 -2.31 3.76 4.36
C HIS A 211 -2.06 2.90 5.60
N PHE A 212 -3.09 2.29 6.18
CA PHE A 212 -2.93 1.41 7.35
C PHE A 212 -2.15 0.13 7.01
N ILE A 213 -2.31 -0.42 5.81
CA ILE A 213 -1.48 -1.56 5.35
C ILE A 213 0.00 -1.14 5.24
N SER A 214 0.27 0.08 4.74
CA SER A 214 1.63 0.64 4.68
C SER A 214 2.25 0.79 6.08
N ILE A 215 1.46 1.24 7.07
CA ILE A 215 1.86 1.31 8.47
C ILE A 215 2.22 -0.10 8.98
N ALA A 216 1.36 -1.09 8.73
CA ALA A 216 1.58 -2.48 9.13
C ALA A 216 2.88 -3.04 8.53
N ASN A 217 3.12 -2.81 7.24
CA ASN A 217 4.34 -3.22 6.55
C ASN A 217 5.60 -2.61 7.20
N LYS A 218 5.59 -1.30 7.45
CA LYS A 218 6.73 -0.61 8.09
C LYS A 218 7.02 -1.13 9.49
N LEU A 219 5.99 -1.34 10.29
CA LEU A 219 6.13 -1.91 11.63
C LEU A 219 6.73 -3.32 11.57
N ALA A 220 6.29 -4.15 10.61
CA ALA A 220 6.85 -5.50 10.40
C ALA A 220 8.32 -5.49 9.92
N LEU A 221 8.75 -4.42 9.26
CA LEU A 221 10.15 -4.15 8.89
C LEU A 221 10.96 -3.52 10.03
N GLY A 222 10.36 -3.30 11.21
CA GLY A 222 11.01 -2.63 12.34
C GLY A 222 11.24 -1.13 12.12
N ARG A 223 10.62 -0.52 11.12
CA ARG A 223 10.71 0.93 10.85
C ARG A 223 9.61 1.66 11.61
N ASP A 224 9.88 2.86 12.11
CA ASP A 224 8.85 3.71 12.73
C ASP A 224 8.09 4.49 11.66
N PRO A 225 6.77 4.25 11.48
CA PRO A 225 5.94 5.01 10.55
C PRO A 225 5.91 6.52 10.82
N LEU A 226 6.20 6.96 12.04
CA LEU A 226 6.20 8.38 12.43
C LEU A 226 7.24 9.22 11.66
N ASN A 227 8.31 8.56 11.18
CA ASN A 227 9.38 9.19 10.41
C ASN A 227 8.91 9.71 9.04
N ASP A 228 7.81 9.17 8.51
CA ASP A 228 7.28 9.53 7.20
C ASP A 228 6.25 10.66 7.27
N VAL A 229 5.87 11.08 8.47
CA VAL A 229 4.98 12.22 8.65
C VAL A 229 5.71 13.50 8.22
N SER A 230 5.03 14.35 7.45
CA SER A 230 5.58 15.62 6.95
C SER A 230 5.95 16.62 8.05
N HIS A 231 6.89 17.50 7.73
CA HIS A 231 7.37 18.60 8.58
C HIS A 231 8.06 18.19 9.89
N PRO A 232 9.05 17.28 9.87
CA PRO A 232 9.85 16.98 11.06
C PRO A 232 10.53 18.26 11.57
N LEU A 233 10.62 18.41 12.89
CA LEU A 233 11.01 19.67 13.51
C LEU A 233 12.49 19.74 13.86
N LEU A 234 13.10 18.61 14.23
CA LEU A 234 14.50 18.48 14.62
C LEU A 234 15.38 17.84 13.55
N LYS A 235 14.79 17.32 12.46
CA LYS A 235 15.55 16.77 11.32
C LYS A 235 16.48 17.83 10.74
N ASP A 236 17.72 17.43 10.44
CA ASP A 236 18.78 18.26 9.87
C ASP A 236 19.18 19.47 10.76
N LYS A 237 18.84 19.45 12.05
CA LYS A 237 19.22 20.48 13.03
C LYS A 237 20.16 19.93 14.06
N LYS A 238 21.19 20.73 14.37
CA LYS A 238 22.12 20.42 15.47
C LYS A 238 21.41 20.54 16.81
N TYR A 239 21.87 19.80 17.82
CA TYR A 239 21.30 19.84 19.17
C TYR A 239 21.23 21.26 19.76
N THR A 240 22.13 22.17 19.40
CA THR A 240 22.13 23.58 19.83
C THR A 240 20.96 24.40 19.29
N GLN A 241 20.27 23.91 18.25
CA GLN A 241 19.16 24.60 17.57
C GLN A 241 17.78 24.09 18.03
N TRP A 242 17.72 23.10 18.93
CA TRP A 242 16.46 22.50 19.37
C TRP A 242 15.72 23.35 20.41
N ALA A 243 16.44 24.14 21.21
CA ALA A 243 15.85 24.89 22.32
C ALA A 243 14.65 25.77 21.94
N PRO A 244 14.68 26.58 20.87
CA PRO A 244 13.52 27.41 20.50
C PRO A 244 12.27 26.60 20.15
N ILE A 245 12.44 25.37 19.67
CA ILE A 245 11.34 24.46 19.29
C ILE A 245 10.72 23.86 20.54
N LEU A 246 11.55 23.40 21.48
CA LEU A 246 11.11 22.82 22.75
C LEU A 246 10.43 23.88 23.64
N HIS A 247 10.96 25.10 23.68
CA HIS A 247 10.30 26.22 24.38
C HIS A 247 9.00 26.63 23.69
N ALA A 248 8.92 26.62 22.35
CA ALA A 248 7.67 26.85 21.64
C ALA A 248 6.61 25.77 21.94
N LEU A 249 7.01 24.50 22.06
CA LEU A 249 6.13 23.42 22.49
C LEU A 249 5.61 23.68 23.90
N CYS A 250 6.51 24.06 24.82
CA CYS A 250 6.16 24.33 26.20
C CYS A 250 5.18 25.50 26.34
N ARG A 251 5.47 26.63 25.69
CA ARG A 251 4.58 27.80 25.68
C ARG A 251 3.21 27.47 25.07
N LYS A 252 3.17 26.69 23.98
CA LYS A 252 1.90 26.25 23.37
C LYS A 252 1.11 25.33 24.30
N HIS A 253 1.79 24.47 25.05
CA HIS A 253 1.14 23.54 25.99
C HIS A 253 0.58 24.24 27.24
N GLU A 254 1.33 25.22 27.77
CA GLU A 254 0.95 26.02 28.94
C GLU A 254 -0.05 27.14 28.61
N ASN A 255 -0.22 27.45 27.33
CA ASN A 255 -1.01 28.59 26.85
C ASN A 255 -0.56 29.93 27.49
N SER A 256 0.74 30.11 27.72
CA SER A 256 1.28 31.27 28.43
C SER A 256 1.68 32.41 27.49
N THR A 257 1.61 33.64 28.00
CA THR A 257 2.14 34.81 27.28
C THR A 257 3.66 34.74 27.19
N GLN A 258 4.25 35.57 26.32
CA GLN A 258 5.70 35.64 26.18
C GLN A 258 6.38 36.05 27.51
N VAL A 259 5.79 37.03 28.20
CA VAL A 259 6.33 37.59 29.44
C VAL A 259 6.32 36.53 30.55
N GLU A 260 5.17 35.89 30.77
CA GLU A 260 5.02 34.80 31.74
C GLU A 260 6.01 33.66 31.49
N HIS A 261 6.18 33.27 30.22
CA HIS A 261 7.09 32.19 29.87
C HIS A 261 8.55 32.56 30.17
N GLN A 262 8.97 33.77 29.79
CA GLN A 262 10.33 34.24 30.05
C GLN A 262 10.62 34.36 31.55
N GLU A 263 9.70 34.90 32.35
CA GLU A 263 9.86 35.01 33.80
C GLU A 263 9.97 33.65 34.48
N LYS A 264 9.18 32.67 34.02
CA LYS A 264 9.18 31.32 34.58
C LYS A 264 10.47 30.56 34.23
N TYR A 265 10.85 30.53 32.96
CA TYR A 265 11.96 29.68 32.50
C TYR A 265 13.34 30.32 32.69
N SER A 266 13.45 31.65 32.74
CA SER A 266 14.74 32.32 33.02
C SER A 266 15.36 31.94 34.37
N LYS A 267 14.52 31.55 35.34
CA LYS A 267 14.94 31.07 36.68
C LYS A 267 15.31 29.58 36.71
N ILE A 268 14.89 28.81 35.71
CA ILE A 268 14.99 27.33 35.69
C ILE A 268 16.15 26.89 34.78
N ILE A 269 16.39 27.61 33.68
CA ILE A 269 17.43 27.25 32.72
C ILE A 269 18.80 27.84 33.12
N PRO A 270 19.92 27.19 32.73
CA PRO A 270 21.25 27.73 32.96
C PRO A 270 21.43 29.12 32.36
N SER A 271 22.07 30.04 33.10
CA SER A 271 22.25 31.45 32.71
C SER A 271 22.84 31.64 31.31
N LYS A 272 23.80 30.79 30.92
CA LYS A 272 24.43 30.81 29.59
C LYS A 272 23.46 30.63 28.41
N TYR A 273 22.29 30.03 28.64
CA TYR A 273 21.30 29.75 27.59
C TYR A 273 20.08 30.69 27.62
N GLN A 274 20.08 31.73 28.47
CA GLN A 274 18.93 32.66 28.57
C GLN A 274 18.57 33.35 27.24
N HIS A 275 19.55 33.54 26.36
CA HIS A 275 19.35 34.08 25.02
C HIS A 275 18.41 33.21 24.13
N GLU A 276 18.22 31.93 24.48
CA GLU A 276 17.36 31.02 23.70
C GLU A 276 15.86 31.21 23.99
N LEU A 277 15.53 32.03 25.00
CA LEU A 277 14.18 32.44 25.34
C LEU A 277 13.68 33.63 24.48
N TYR A 278 14.51 34.19 23.58
CA TYR A 278 14.10 35.33 22.76
C TYR A 278 12.90 35.00 21.86
N SER A 279 11.88 35.85 21.93
CA SER A 279 10.52 35.59 21.44
C SER A 279 10.39 35.45 19.93
N ASN A 280 11.18 36.19 19.15
CA ASN A 280 11.15 36.12 17.70
C ASN A 280 11.47 34.71 17.18
N SER A 281 12.37 34.00 17.86
CA SER A 281 12.74 32.62 17.51
C SER A 281 11.60 31.65 17.85
N ILE A 282 10.97 31.79 19.01
CA ILE A 282 9.90 30.91 19.52
C ILE A 282 8.61 31.08 18.71
N ASN A 283 8.19 32.32 18.43
CA ASN A 283 6.95 32.60 17.69
C ASN A 283 6.94 31.99 16.29
N HIS A 284 8.09 31.98 15.61
CA HIS A 284 8.23 31.33 14.31
C HIS A 284 8.07 29.79 14.42
N GLN A 285 8.56 29.16 15.48
CA GLN A 285 8.40 27.71 15.69
C GLN A 285 6.96 27.33 16.03
N ILE A 286 6.18 28.17 16.72
CA ILE A 286 4.76 27.89 17.02
C ILE A 286 3.97 27.61 15.73
N LYS A 287 4.20 28.40 14.66
CA LYS A 287 3.56 28.15 13.35
C LYS A 287 3.96 26.80 12.76
N LYS A 288 5.23 26.39 12.90
CA LYS A 288 5.72 25.09 12.42
C LYS A 288 5.15 23.93 13.24
N LEU A 289 5.03 24.09 14.56
CA LEU A 289 4.39 23.12 15.46
C LEU A 289 2.93 22.89 15.06
N SER A 290 2.18 23.94 14.70
CA SER A 290 0.80 23.78 14.24
C SER A 290 0.71 23.03 12.91
N LYS A 291 1.60 23.30 11.94
CA LYS A 291 1.66 22.51 10.70
C LYS A 291 1.97 21.04 10.97
N ARG A 292 2.96 20.75 11.83
CA ARG A 292 3.33 19.39 12.23
C ARG A 292 2.17 18.68 12.94
N ALA A 293 1.45 19.36 13.83
CA ALA A 293 0.29 18.80 14.51
C ALA A 293 -0.81 18.38 13.52
N SER A 294 -1.13 19.23 12.53
CA SER A 294 -2.08 18.87 11.49
C SER A 294 -1.64 17.66 10.66
N SER A 295 -0.35 17.56 10.31
CA SER A 295 0.18 16.38 9.60
C SER A 295 0.12 15.11 10.44
N LEU A 296 0.43 15.19 11.74
CA LEU A 296 0.31 14.05 12.67
C LEU A 296 -1.15 13.60 12.79
N PHE A 297 -2.08 14.54 12.95
CA PHE A 297 -3.50 14.21 13.06
C PHE A 297 -4.03 13.52 11.79
N ARG A 298 -3.72 14.05 10.60
CA ARG A 298 -4.07 13.42 9.32
C ARG A 298 -3.44 12.04 9.15
N PHE A 299 -2.22 11.85 9.65
CA PHE A 299 -1.56 10.55 9.59
C PHE A 299 -2.26 9.50 10.46
N LEU A 300 -2.71 9.89 11.66
CA LEU A 300 -3.36 8.99 12.62
C LEU A 300 -4.84 8.72 12.27
N ASN A 301 -5.53 9.72 11.74
CA ASN A 301 -6.94 9.65 11.39
C ASN A 301 -7.16 10.22 9.97
N PRO A 302 -6.74 9.48 8.93
CA PRO A 302 -6.82 9.95 7.56
C PRO A 302 -8.26 9.89 7.02
N SER A 303 -8.62 10.86 6.18
CA SER A 303 -9.84 10.88 5.39
C SER A 303 -9.56 10.52 3.93
N PRO A 304 -10.56 10.07 3.15
CA PRO A 304 -10.39 9.87 1.71
C PRO A 304 -9.85 11.12 0.98
N ASP A 305 -10.25 12.31 1.42
CA ASP A 305 -9.83 13.58 0.82
C ASP A 305 -8.33 13.87 1.01
N ASP A 306 -7.72 13.33 2.07
CA ASP A 306 -6.27 13.45 2.30
C ASP A 306 -5.44 12.74 1.22
N PHE A 307 -6.08 11.85 0.44
CA PHE A 307 -5.45 11.07 -0.62
C PHE A 307 -5.97 11.41 -2.03
N ALA A 308 -6.85 12.40 -2.18
CA ALA A 308 -7.51 12.76 -3.45
C ALA A 308 -6.51 13.09 -4.59
N GLN A 309 -5.28 13.46 -4.27
CA GLN A 309 -4.20 13.71 -5.25
C GLN A 309 -3.52 12.43 -5.78
N ASN A 310 -3.77 11.26 -5.15
CA ASN A 310 -3.05 10.02 -5.38
C ASN A 310 -3.89 8.93 -6.05
N GLN A 311 -5.01 9.25 -6.72
CA GLN A 311 -5.64 8.32 -7.66
C GLN A 311 -4.73 8.15 -8.89
N ARG A 312 -3.58 7.51 -8.64
CA ARG A 312 -2.62 7.11 -9.65
C ARG A 312 -3.23 5.92 -10.34
N ASN A 313 -3.95 6.21 -11.41
CA ASN A 313 -4.28 5.19 -12.39
C ASN A 313 -2.93 4.61 -12.83
N ALA A 314 -2.61 3.36 -12.48
CA ALA A 314 -1.28 2.77 -12.71
C ALA A 314 -0.84 2.92 -14.18
N LEU A 315 -1.83 2.84 -15.09
CA LEU A 315 -1.72 3.14 -16.51
C LEU A 315 -1.19 4.55 -16.84
N LYS A 316 -1.56 5.57 -16.07
CA LYS A 316 -1.13 6.96 -16.25
C LYS A 316 0.24 7.26 -15.62
N THR A 317 0.68 6.47 -14.65
CA THR A 317 1.92 6.72 -13.91
C THR A 317 3.09 5.85 -14.32
N THR A 318 2.84 4.77 -15.06
CA THR A 318 3.90 3.93 -15.62
C THR A 318 4.61 4.68 -16.74
N PRO A 319 5.96 4.74 -16.77
CA PRO A 319 6.70 5.33 -17.87
C PRO A 319 6.29 4.70 -19.22
N PRO A 320 6.09 5.47 -20.31
CA PRO A 320 5.60 4.93 -21.58
C PRO A 320 6.45 3.79 -22.17
N GLU A 321 7.77 3.82 -21.98
CA GLU A 321 8.69 2.78 -22.43
C GLU A 321 8.51 1.46 -21.66
N VAL A 322 8.30 1.55 -20.35
CA VAL A 322 8.01 0.39 -19.49
C VAL A 322 6.65 -0.20 -19.86
N MET A 323 5.65 0.67 -20.07
CA MET A 323 4.32 0.25 -20.53
C MET A 323 4.37 -0.44 -21.90
N GLN A 324 5.19 0.06 -22.83
CA GLN A 324 5.42 -0.60 -24.12
C GLN A 324 5.99 -2.02 -23.93
N LYS A 325 7.04 -2.17 -23.12
CA LYS A 325 7.63 -3.48 -22.80
C LYS A 325 6.56 -4.44 -22.24
N MET A 326 5.73 -3.97 -21.30
CA MET A 326 4.65 -4.75 -20.70
C MET A 326 3.59 -5.19 -21.71
N ILE A 327 3.08 -4.27 -22.52
CA ILE A 327 2.06 -4.56 -23.53
C ILE A 327 2.56 -5.67 -24.46
N ILE A 328 3.77 -5.52 -25.00
CA ILE A 328 4.31 -6.48 -25.96
C ILE A 328 4.52 -7.84 -25.30
N TYR A 329 5.07 -7.87 -24.08
CA TYR A 329 5.29 -9.12 -23.37
C TYR A 329 3.99 -9.87 -23.06
N HIS A 330 2.94 -9.18 -22.61
CA HIS A 330 1.64 -9.82 -22.36
C HIS A 330 0.96 -10.31 -23.62
N MET A 331 1.09 -9.57 -24.71
CA MET A 331 0.61 -10.03 -26.00
C MET A 331 1.37 -11.28 -26.47
N ILE A 332 2.69 -11.37 -26.21
CA ILE A 332 3.47 -12.61 -26.43
C ILE A 332 2.91 -13.77 -25.58
N MET A 333 2.59 -13.55 -24.31
CA MET A 333 1.97 -14.58 -23.46
C MET A 333 0.63 -15.06 -24.05
N PHE A 334 -0.19 -14.12 -24.53
CA PHE A 334 -1.44 -14.41 -25.22
C PHE A 334 -1.19 -15.25 -26.48
N TYR A 335 -0.27 -14.85 -27.35
CA TYR A 335 0.03 -15.58 -28.59
C TYR A 335 0.55 -17.00 -28.33
N PHE A 336 1.47 -17.18 -27.38
CA PHE A 336 1.96 -18.52 -27.02
C PHE A 336 0.85 -19.40 -26.45
N SER A 337 -0.05 -18.84 -25.63
CA SER A 337 -1.18 -19.59 -25.07
C SER A 337 -2.14 -20.09 -26.17
N LEU A 338 -2.37 -19.27 -27.21
CA LEU A 338 -3.17 -19.68 -28.38
C LEU A 338 -2.44 -20.69 -29.26
N MET A 339 -1.16 -20.48 -29.57
CA MET A 339 -0.38 -21.43 -30.38
C MET A 339 -0.20 -22.79 -29.68
N LYS A 340 -0.07 -22.81 -28.35
CA LYS A 340 -0.02 -24.06 -27.58
C LYS A 340 -1.32 -24.85 -27.71
N ASN A 341 -2.44 -24.15 -27.86
CA ASN A 341 -3.78 -24.70 -28.02
C ASN A 341 -4.31 -24.49 -29.46
N ALA A 342 -3.44 -24.61 -30.47
CA ALA A 342 -3.75 -24.23 -31.84
C ALA A 342 -5.02 -24.89 -32.39
N ALA A 343 -5.22 -26.19 -32.13
CA ALA A 343 -6.39 -26.92 -32.61
C ALA A 343 -7.72 -26.33 -32.06
N TRP A 344 -7.73 -25.89 -30.81
CA TRP A 344 -8.87 -25.20 -30.22
C TRP A 344 -9.05 -23.81 -30.83
N TYR A 345 -7.97 -23.03 -30.95
CA TYR A 345 -8.06 -21.67 -31.48
C TYR A 345 -8.46 -21.63 -32.97
N ILE A 346 -8.12 -22.66 -33.76
CA ILE A 346 -8.64 -22.82 -35.13
C ILE A 346 -10.18 -22.89 -35.12
N LYS A 347 -10.77 -23.68 -34.22
CA LYS A 347 -12.24 -23.75 -34.05
C LYS A 347 -12.83 -22.38 -33.66
N VAL A 348 -12.14 -21.64 -32.79
CA VAL A 348 -12.54 -20.26 -32.43
C VAL A 348 -12.51 -19.35 -33.66
N ARG A 349 -11.44 -19.37 -34.48
CA ARG A 349 -11.34 -18.56 -35.71
C ARG A 349 -12.45 -18.88 -36.71
N ASP A 350 -12.75 -20.16 -36.89
CA ASP A 350 -13.83 -20.60 -37.78
C ASP A 350 -15.19 -20.12 -37.26
N PHE A 351 -15.45 -20.25 -35.96
CA PHE A 351 -16.63 -19.72 -35.31
C PHE A 351 -16.75 -18.19 -35.50
N MET A 352 -15.66 -17.45 -35.26
CA MET A 352 -15.64 -16.00 -35.43
C MET A 352 -15.91 -15.58 -36.88
N THR A 353 -15.43 -16.36 -37.85
CA THR A 353 -15.69 -16.13 -39.28
C THR A 353 -17.16 -16.36 -39.59
N ARG A 354 -17.76 -17.46 -39.13
CA ARG A 354 -19.20 -17.73 -39.28
C ARG A 354 -20.04 -16.63 -38.62
N LEU A 355 -19.66 -16.21 -37.41
CA LEU A 355 -20.36 -15.16 -36.68
C LEU A 355 -20.34 -13.81 -37.44
N LYS A 356 -19.19 -13.45 -38.02
CA LYS A 356 -19.07 -12.24 -38.86
C LYS A 356 -19.92 -12.31 -40.13
N VAL A 357 -20.02 -13.48 -40.76
CA VAL A 357 -20.88 -13.69 -41.93
C VAL A 357 -22.36 -13.59 -41.56
N SER A 358 -22.76 -14.17 -40.43
CA SER A 358 -24.14 -14.16 -39.95
C SER A 358 -24.58 -12.81 -39.38
N TYR A 359 -23.67 -12.04 -38.78
CA TYR A 359 -23.97 -10.76 -38.13
C TYR A 359 -22.97 -9.65 -38.53
N PRO A 360 -22.86 -9.28 -39.81
CA PRO A 360 -21.78 -8.42 -40.32
C PRO A 360 -21.72 -7.02 -39.67
N GLN A 361 -22.85 -6.47 -39.21
CA GLN A 361 -22.91 -5.15 -38.58
C GLN A 361 -22.95 -5.19 -37.04
N ASP A 362 -23.11 -6.36 -36.41
CA ASP A 362 -23.37 -6.47 -34.96
C ASP A 362 -22.60 -7.64 -34.29
N TYR A 363 -21.64 -8.27 -34.98
CA TYR A 363 -21.00 -9.50 -34.49
C TYR A 363 -20.31 -9.33 -33.13
N THR A 364 -19.71 -8.16 -32.83
CA THR A 364 -19.06 -7.92 -31.53
C THR A 364 -20.07 -7.88 -30.39
N SER A 365 -21.22 -7.22 -30.60
CA SER A 365 -22.32 -7.22 -29.64
C SER A 365 -22.88 -8.64 -29.47
N LYS A 366 -23.08 -9.35 -30.58
CA LYS A 366 -23.56 -10.74 -30.56
C LYS A 366 -22.63 -11.66 -29.78
N LEU A 367 -21.32 -11.58 -30.01
CA LEU A 367 -20.28 -12.32 -29.27
C LEU A 367 -20.38 -12.09 -27.75
N LEU A 368 -20.65 -10.85 -27.33
CA LEU A 368 -20.80 -10.48 -25.92
C LEU A 368 -22.16 -10.91 -25.34
N THR A 369 -23.21 -11.00 -26.15
CA THR A 369 -24.52 -11.46 -25.67
C THR A 369 -24.61 -12.98 -25.51
N PHE A 370 -23.81 -13.75 -26.24
CA PHE A 370 -23.74 -15.21 -26.10
C PHE A 370 -23.31 -15.65 -24.69
N SER A 371 -22.52 -14.86 -23.98
CA SER A 371 -22.10 -15.15 -22.59
C SER A 371 -23.14 -14.79 -21.52
N ASN A 372 -24.19 -14.03 -21.85
CA ASN A 372 -25.05 -13.37 -20.87
C ASN A 372 -26.51 -13.87 -20.84
N ARG A 373 -26.94 -14.79 -21.72
CA ARG A 373 -28.34 -15.24 -21.78
C ARG A 373 -28.52 -16.74 -21.52
N ASN A 374 -29.36 -17.05 -20.52
CA ASN A 374 -30.00 -18.34 -20.25
C ASN A 374 -31.23 -18.62 -21.15
N GLU A 375 -31.35 -17.93 -22.29
CA GLU A 375 -32.48 -18.16 -23.20
C GLU A 375 -32.17 -19.38 -24.05
N CYS A 376 -33.01 -20.41 -23.91
CA CYS A 376 -33.03 -21.62 -24.71
C CYS A 376 -33.32 -21.26 -26.18
N MET A 377 -32.28 -20.88 -26.92
CA MET A 377 -32.29 -20.73 -28.36
C MET A 377 -31.62 -21.96 -28.95
N ASP A 378 -32.38 -22.75 -29.69
CA ASP A 378 -31.88 -23.91 -30.45
C ASP A 378 -31.16 -23.40 -31.72
N ASP A 379 -30.11 -22.60 -31.53
CA ASP A 379 -29.29 -22.03 -32.60
C ASP A 379 -27.95 -22.76 -32.66
N THR A 380 -27.65 -23.30 -33.85
CA THR A 380 -26.37 -23.95 -34.18
C THR A 380 -25.14 -23.10 -33.82
N LEU A 381 -25.21 -21.78 -33.90
CA LEU A 381 -24.12 -20.87 -33.50
C LEU A 381 -24.00 -20.75 -31.97
N TYR A 382 -25.12 -20.71 -31.24
CA TYR A 382 -25.12 -20.69 -29.78
C TYR A 382 -24.53 -21.99 -29.21
N ASN A 383 -24.95 -23.14 -29.74
CA ASN A 383 -24.42 -24.44 -29.34
C ASN A 383 -22.92 -24.57 -29.65
N SER A 384 -22.48 -24.09 -30.83
CA SER A 384 -21.06 -24.03 -31.19
C SER A 384 -20.26 -23.12 -30.25
N PHE A 385 -20.83 -21.99 -29.84
CA PHE A 385 -20.21 -21.08 -28.88
C PHE A 385 -20.02 -21.77 -27.53
N ASN A 386 -21.09 -22.34 -26.97
CA ASN A 386 -21.01 -23.06 -25.70
C ASN A 386 -20.00 -24.22 -25.76
N GLU A 387 -20.02 -25.04 -26.82
CA GLU A 387 -19.06 -26.13 -26.95
C GLU A 387 -17.59 -25.65 -26.96
N ILE A 388 -17.29 -24.61 -27.75
CA ILE A 388 -15.92 -24.09 -27.89
C ILE A 388 -15.45 -23.39 -26.61
N PHE A 389 -16.32 -22.58 -25.98
CA PHE A 389 -15.95 -21.73 -24.85
C PHE A 389 -16.11 -22.42 -23.48
N SER A 390 -16.97 -23.43 -23.34
CA SER A 390 -16.98 -24.32 -22.17
C SER A 390 -15.70 -25.16 -22.08
N ALA A 391 -15.08 -25.48 -23.22
CA ALA A 391 -13.80 -26.18 -23.28
C ALA A 391 -12.56 -25.24 -23.30
N ASN A 392 -12.75 -23.94 -23.04
CA ASN A 392 -11.70 -22.92 -23.15
C ASN A 392 -10.45 -23.27 -22.32
N PRO A 393 -9.36 -23.71 -22.96
CA PRO A 393 -8.19 -24.20 -22.24
C PRO A 393 -7.32 -23.05 -21.73
N VAL A 394 -7.51 -21.83 -22.23
CA VAL A 394 -6.64 -20.67 -21.97
C VAL A 394 -7.20 -19.69 -20.93
N GLY A 395 -8.50 -19.81 -20.57
CA GLY A 395 -9.16 -18.97 -19.57
C GLY A 395 -9.51 -17.54 -20.03
N LEU A 396 -9.32 -17.24 -21.32
CA LEU A 396 -9.52 -15.90 -21.89
C LEU A 396 -10.98 -15.65 -22.27
N PHE A 397 -11.44 -14.41 -22.13
CA PHE A 397 -12.83 -14.05 -22.44
C PHE A 397 -13.13 -13.99 -23.95
N PRO A 398 -14.36 -14.31 -24.37
CA PRO A 398 -14.78 -14.25 -25.77
C PRO A 398 -14.44 -12.95 -26.50
N TRP A 399 -14.58 -11.80 -25.84
CA TRP A 399 -14.30 -10.49 -26.42
C TRP A 399 -12.85 -10.33 -26.89
N MET A 400 -11.89 -11.03 -26.29
CA MET A 400 -10.47 -10.99 -26.67
C MET A 400 -10.22 -11.59 -28.06
N PHE A 401 -11.17 -12.35 -28.60
CA PHE A 401 -11.12 -12.97 -29.92
C PHE A 401 -11.92 -12.22 -30.99
N SER A 402 -12.55 -11.10 -30.62
CA SER A 402 -13.34 -10.27 -31.54
C SER A 402 -12.53 -9.63 -32.68
N GLY A 403 -11.20 -9.69 -32.62
CA GLY A 403 -10.31 -9.01 -33.56
C GLY A 403 -10.01 -7.55 -33.15
N VAL A 404 -10.23 -7.21 -31.87
CA VAL A 404 -9.86 -5.91 -31.30
C VAL A 404 -8.41 -5.88 -30.83
N LEU A 405 -7.90 -6.99 -30.32
CA LEU A 405 -6.47 -7.18 -30.03
C LEU A 405 -5.73 -7.46 -31.34
N PRO A 406 -4.52 -6.89 -31.54
CA PRO A 406 -3.78 -7.06 -32.78
C PRO A 406 -3.24 -8.48 -32.95
N GLU A 407 -3.16 -8.96 -34.18
CA GLU A 407 -2.35 -10.14 -34.51
C GLU A 407 -0.84 -9.82 -34.38
N PRO A 408 0.06 -10.82 -34.25
CA PRO A 408 1.47 -10.58 -33.97
C PRO A 408 2.15 -9.61 -34.96
N ILE A 409 1.83 -9.72 -36.26
CA ILE A 409 2.42 -8.85 -37.29
C ILE A 409 1.89 -7.42 -37.22
N GLU A 410 0.63 -7.23 -36.81
CA GLU A 410 0.05 -5.90 -36.59
C GLU A 410 0.70 -5.23 -35.38
N LEU A 411 0.91 -5.99 -34.29
CA LEU A 411 1.62 -5.52 -33.10
C LEU A 411 3.08 -5.18 -33.41
N MET A 412 3.75 -6.01 -34.21
CA MET A 412 5.12 -5.78 -34.68
C MET A 412 5.22 -4.49 -35.49
N THR A 413 4.34 -4.31 -36.48
CA THR A 413 4.31 -3.09 -37.31
C THR A 413 4.02 -1.85 -36.47
N HIS A 414 3.12 -1.96 -35.49
CA HIS A 414 2.75 -0.86 -34.59
C HIS A 414 3.95 -0.34 -33.79
N TYR A 415 4.72 -1.23 -33.16
CA TYR A 415 5.81 -0.85 -32.27
C TYR A 415 7.18 -0.74 -32.95
N PHE A 416 7.47 -1.56 -33.96
CA PHE A 416 8.83 -1.77 -34.49
C PHE A 416 8.99 -1.49 -36.00
N SER A 417 8.03 -0.85 -36.67
CA SER A 417 8.22 -0.40 -38.05
C SER A 417 9.36 0.63 -38.18
N ASN A 418 9.90 0.78 -39.40
CA ASN A 418 11.12 1.52 -39.80
C ASN A 418 11.24 2.98 -39.32
N LYS A 419 10.23 3.54 -38.63
CA LYS A 419 10.35 4.77 -37.86
C LYS A 419 10.75 4.44 -36.42
N LYS A 420 12.06 4.25 -36.19
CA LYS A 420 12.65 4.25 -34.84
C LYS A 420 12.55 5.67 -34.23
N ASN A 421 11.35 6.08 -33.84
CA ASN A 421 11.17 7.29 -33.03
C ASN A 421 11.11 6.87 -31.56
N LYS A 422 12.15 7.23 -30.81
CA LYS A 422 12.21 7.10 -29.35
C LYS A 422 11.43 8.22 -28.63
N ASP A 423 10.52 8.88 -29.32
CA ASP A 423 9.72 9.96 -28.77
C ASP A 423 8.68 9.40 -27.80
N ILE A 424 8.75 9.84 -26.55
CA ILE A 424 7.90 9.38 -25.44
C ILE A 424 6.41 9.65 -25.74
N GLU A 425 6.08 10.77 -26.36
CA GLU A 425 4.69 11.12 -26.70
C GLU A 425 4.12 10.17 -27.76
N LEU A 426 4.96 9.79 -28.73
CA LEU A 426 4.58 8.82 -29.75
C LEU A 426 4.40 7.42 -29.16
N ILE A 427 5.25 7.01 -28.22
CA ILE A 427 5.13 5.73 -27.51
C ILE A 427 3.85 5.70 -26.68
N ASP A 428 3.53 6.76 -25.93
CA ASP A 428 2.27 6.84 -25.18
C ASP A 428 1.03 6.77 -26.10
N LYS A 429 1.07 7.46 -27.24
CA LYS A 429 0.01 7.37 -28.25
C LYS A 429 -0.15 5.94 -28.78
N LYS A 430 0.95 5.26 -29.08
CA LYS A 430 0.95 3.85 -29.51
C LYS A 430 0.38 2.93 -28.43
N ASN A 431 0.76 3.12 -27.17
CA ASN A 431 0.26 2.32 -26.04
C ASN A 431 -1.26 2.40 -25.86
N ARG A 432 -1.91 3.47 -26.33
CA ARG A 432 -3.36 3.66 -26.21
C ARG A 432 -4.15 3.30 -27.47
N SER A 433 -3.49 2.92 -28.56
CA SER A 433 -4.11 2.83 -29.88
C SER A 433 -4.38 1.38 -30.27
N PHE A 434 -5.65 0.99 -30.39
CA PHE A 434 -6.23 -0.05 -31.28
C PHE A 434 -7.77 0.09 -31.27
N ARG A 435 -8.46 -0.54 -32.24
CA ARG A 435 -9.89 -0.37 -32.60
C ARG A 435 -10.86 -0.39 -31.40
N ASN A 436 -11.02 0.77 -30.76
CA ASN A 436 -11.99 1.08 -29.71
C ASN A 436 -11.66 0.59 -28.30
N ILE A 437 -10.46 0.03 -28.05
CA ILE A 437 -10.02 -0.28 -26.69
C ILE A 437 -8.63 0.31 -26.46
N ASN A 438 -8.43 0.88 -25.27
CA ASN A 438 -7.12 1.30 -24.81
C ASN A 438 -6.20 0.07 -24.69
N LEU A 439 -5.30 -0.13 -25.67
CA LEU A 439 -4.45 -1.31 -25.79
C LEU A 439 -3.72 -1.64 -24.47
N ALA A 440 -3.17 -0.61 -23.80
CA ALA A 440 -2.54 -0.75 -22.51
C ALA A 440 -3.47 -1.40 -21.47
N ALA A 441 -4.71 -0.90 -21.36
CA ALA A 441 -5.68 -1.46 -20.42
C ALA A 441 -5.99 -2.93 -20.73
N SER A 442 -6.23 -3.27 -22.00
CA SER A 442 -6.51 -4.65 -22.40
C SER A 442 -5.34 -5.58 -22.13
N ALA A 443 -4.15 -5.21 -22.59
CA ALA A 443 -2.96 -6.05 -22.50
C ALA A 443 -2.56 -6.31 -21.04
N LEU A 444 -2.74 -5.33 -20.14
CA LEU A 444 -2.48 -5.52 -18.71
C LEU A 444 -3.42 -6.52 -18.03
N THR A 445 -4.60 -6.77 -18.59
CA THR A 445 -5.53 -7.76 -18.02
C THR A 445 -5.28 -9.19 -18.50
N ILE A 446 -4.60 -9.39 -19.64
CA ILE A 446 -4.29 -10.72 -20.20
C ILE A 446 -3.68 -11.66 -19.14
N PRO A 447 -2.64 -11.25 -18.37
CA PRO A 447 -2.09 -12.06 -17.29
C PRO A 447 -3.12 -12.63 -16.32
N ASN A 448 -4.16 -11.88 -15.99
CA ASN A 448 -5.12 -12.25 -14.94
C ASN A 448 -6.04 -13.39 -15.37
N PHE A 449 -6.17 -13.60 -16.68
CA PHE A 449 -7.08 -14.60 -17.26
C PHE A 449 -6.36 -15.82 -17.80
N LEU A 450 -5.05 -15.73 -18.05
CA LEU A 450 -4.24 -16.87 -18.42
C LEU A 450 -4.02 -17.77 -17.19
N ASN A 451 -4.92 -18.74 -17.00
CA ASN A 451 -4.89 -19.71 -15.90
C ASN A 451 -3.53 -20.41 -15.78
N SER A 452 -3.15 -20.76 -14.54
CA SER A 452 -2.02 -21.64 -14.20
C SER A 452 -0.61 -21.16 -14.60
N LEU A 453 -0.43 -19.90 -15.01
CA LEU A 453 0.89 -19.29 -15.23
C LEU A 453 1.59 -18.82 -13.94
N ASP A 454 1.15 -19.29 -12.77
CA ASP A 454 1.77 -19.01 -11.46
C ASP A 454 3.25 -19.43 -11.35
N ARG A 455 3.82 -20.05 -12.39
CA ARG A 455 5.22 -20.52 -12.41
C ARG A 455 6.02 -20.16 -13.67
N ALA A 456 5.46 -19.41 -14.62
CA ALA A 456 6.30 -18.87 -15.68
C ALA A 456 7.22 -17.82 -15.05
N GLN A 457 8.54 -18.04 -15.16
CA GLN A 457 9.59 -17.16 -14.63
C GLN A 457 9.19 -15.69 -14.82
N GLY A 458 8.92 -15.00 -13.71
CA GLY A 458 8.56 -13.58 -13.73
C GLY A 458 7.43 -13.18 -12.79
N ARG A 459 6.42 -14.02 -12.48
CA ARG A 459 5.39 -13.57 -11.52
C ARG A 459 5.86 -13.70 -10.08
N ASN A 460 5.89 -12.56 -9.39
CA ASN A 460 5.97 -12.50 -7.93
C ASN A 460 4.84 -13.31 -7.28
N PRO A 461 5.03 -13.76 -6.03
CA PRO A 461 4.01 -14.44 -5.26
C PRO A 461 2.65 -13.72 -5.29
N GLY A 462 1.62 -14.48 -5.66
CA GLY A 462 0.22 -14.04 -5.70
C GLY A 462 -0.28 -13.50 -4.36
N ILE A 463 -1.08 -12.42 -4.39
CA ILE A 463 -1.97 -12.04 -3.29
C ILE A 463 -3.42 -12.04 -3.76
N MET A 464 -4.31 -12.61 -2.95
CA MET A 464 -5.75 -12.55 -3.12
C MET A 464 -6.39 -11.90 -1.91
N VAL A 465 -7.53 -11.25 -2.13
CA VAL A 465 -8.30 -10.63 -1.06
C VAL A 465 -9.73 -11.14 -1.11
N GLN A 466 -10.19 -11.66 0.01
CA GLN A 466 -11.60 -11.89 0.27
C GLN A 466 -12.15 -10.66 0.99
N LEU A 467 -12.97 -9.89 0.29
CA LEU A 467 -13.68 -8.75 0.87
C LEU A 467 -14.75 -9.24 1.88
N PRO A 468 -15.14 -8.40 2.84
CA PRO A 468 -16.26 -8.70 3.73
C PRO A 468 -17.53 -9.05 2.94
N SER A 469 -18.29 -10.03 3.41
CA SER A 469 -19.53 -10.52 2.79
C SER A 469 -20.51 -11.03 3.86
N SER A 470 -21.67 -11.55 3.47
CA SER A 470 -22.62 -12.18 4.41
C SER A 470 -21.99 -13.31 5.24
N ASN A 471 -20.94 -13.95 4.72
CA ASN A 471 -20.29 -15.11 5.31
C ASN A 471 -18.92 -14.77 5.96
N SER A 472 -18.46 -13.52 5.83
CA SER A 472 -17.20 -13.05 6.42
C SER A 472 -17.32 -11.59 6.85
N GLU A 473 -17.26 -11.33 8.16
CA GLU A 473 -17.38 -9.96 8.68
C GLU A 473 -16.18 -9.08 8.35
N THR A 474 -15.03 -9.67 8.02
CA THR A 474 -13.74 -8.97 7.85
C THR A 474 -13.04 -9.31 6.54
N CYS A 475 -12.17 -8.43 6.09
CA CYS A 475 -11.27 -8.65 4.96
C CYS A 475 -10.19 -9.71 5.31
N ILE A 476 -9.95 -10.67 4.42
CA ILE A 476 -8.93 -11.71 4.57
C ILE A 476 -7.99 -11.68 3.36
N PHE A 477 -6.70 -11.54 3.60
CA PHE A 477 -5.67 -11.60 2.57
C PHE A 477 -5.07 -13.01 2.51
N TYR A 478 -4.84 -13.52 1.31
CA TYR A 478 -4.24 -14.84 1.07
C TYR A 478 -3.00 -14.69 0.20
N THR A 479 -1.93 -15.40 0.56
CA THR A 479 -0.64 -15.41 -0.16
C THR A 479 -0.09 -16.82 -0.20
N ALA A 480 0.81 -17.13 -1.12
CA ALA A 480 1.40 -18.47 -1.19
C ALA A 480 2.13 -18.87 0.12
N THR A 481 2.11 -20.15 0.45
CA THR A 481 2.86 -20.70 1.59
C THR A 481 4.35 -20.45 1.44
N GLY A 482 5.03 -20.13 2.55
CA GLY A 482 6.48 -19.89 2.58
C GLY A 482 6.91 -18.43 2.39
N ILE A 483 5.98 -17.52 2.05
CA ILE A 483 6.28 -16.08 1.98
C ILE A 483 6.45 -15.50 3.38
N SER A 484 7.46 -14.63 3.55
CA SER A 484 7.75 -13.93 4.81
C SER A 484 6.61 -12.97 5.21
N LYS A 485 6.46 -12.69 6.51
CA LYS A 485 5.43 -11.78 7.02
C LYS A 485 5.51 -10.39 6.38
N GLN A 486 6.73 -9.87 6.21
CA GLN A 486 6.99 -8.57 5.61
C GLN A 486 6.55 -8.53 4.15
N GLU A 487 6.90 -9.57 3.38
CA GLU A 487 6.55 -9.65 1.97
C GLU A 487 5.04 -9.75 1.76
N ARG A 488 4.32 -10.48 2.63
CA ARG A 488 2.84 -10.54 2.58
C ARG A 488 2.20 -9.15 2.73
N LEU A 489 2.69 -8.34 3.66
CA LEU A 489 2.18 -6.98 3.88
C LEU A 489 2.58 -6.03 2.76
N TYR A 490 3.76 -6.21 2.18
CA TYR A 490 4.19 -5.47 1.00
C TYR A 490 3.26 -5.74 -0.19
N LEU A 491 2.94 -7.00 -0.48
CA LEU A 491 2.00 -7.37 -1.53
C LEU A 491 0.60 -6.81 -1.27
N ALA A 492 0.12 -6.83 -0.02
CA ALA A 492 -1.15 -6.21 0.38
C ALA A 492 -1.16 -4.69 0.19
N GLU A 493 -0.05 -4.02 0.49
CA GLU A 493 0.13 -2.60 0.28
C GLU A 493 0.07 -2.26 -1.22
N LEU A 494 0.78 -3.03 -2.05
CA LEU A 494 0.74 -2.85 -3.49
C LEU A 494 -0.66 -3.10 -4.06
N PHE A 495 -1.35 -4.13 -3.57
CA PHE A 495 -2.70 -4.50 -4.01
C PHE A 495 -3.71 -3.40 -3.70
N SER A 496 -3.74 -2.94 -2.44
CA SER A 496 -4.65 -1.87 -2.00
C SER A 496 -4.39 -0.53 -2.71
N LYS A 497 -3.16 -0.26 -3.14
CA LYS A 497 -2.82 0.95 -3.90
C LYS A 497 -3.04 0.80 -5.42
N GLY A 498 -3.52 -0.34 -5.89
CA GLY A 498 -3.66 -0.63 -7.32
C GLY A 498 -2.32 -0.70 -8.08
N LEU A 499 -1.21 -0.83 -7.36
CA LEU A 499 0.15 -0.86 -7.91
C LEU A 499 0.70 -2.28 -8.06
N TYR A 500 0.00 -3.28 -7.52
CA TYR A 500 0.42 -4.69 -7.55
C TYR A 500 0.71 -5.19 -8.95
N PHE A 501 -0.20 -4.96 -9.89
CA PHE A 501 0.02 -5.34 -11.28
C PHE A 501 1.21 -4.60 -11.86
N GLN A 502 1.26 -3.27 -11.76
CA GLN A 502 2.39 -2.49 -12.29
C GLN A 502 3.74 -2.97 -11.73
N ARG A 503 3.87 -3.13 -10.41
CA ARG A 503 5.13 -3.50 -9.76
C ARG A 503 5.57 -4.93 -10.05
N ASN A 504 4.66 -5.88 -9.95
CA ASN A 504 4.96 -7.26 -10.32
C ASN A 504 5.39 -7.35 -11.79
N LEU A 505 4.77 -6.54 -12.65
CA LEU A 505 5.14 -6.50 -14.06
C LEU A 505 6.50 -5.82 -14.28
N GLU A 506 6.78 -4.69 -13.63
CA GLU A 506 8.09 -4.03 -13.67
C GLU A 506 9.22 -4.95 -13.20
N GLU A 507 8.99 -5.68 -12.10
CA GLU A 507 9.98 -6.59 -11.51
C GLU A 507 10.13 -7.89 -12.33
N SER A 508 9.07 -8.33 -13.00
CA SER A 508 9.10 -9.50 -13.88
C SER A 508 9.81 -9.29 -15.21
N LEU A 509 9.86 -8.04 -15.69
CA LEU A 509 10.34 -7.68 -17.03
C LEU A 509 11.85 -7.41 -17.02
N THR A 510 12.63 -8.47 -16.81
CA THR A 510 14.10 -8.42 -16.89
C THR A 510 14.61 -8.44 -18.33
N MET A 511 13.79 -8.83 -19.32
CA MET A 511 14.19 -8.88 -20.72
C MET A 511 14.27 -7.48 -21.35
N GLU A 512 15.30 -7.28 -22.17
CA GLU A 512 15.42 -6.03 -22.92
C GLU A 512 14.40 -5.95 -24.06
N LEU A 513 14.02 -4.73 -24.45
CA LEU A 513 13.00 -4.51 -25.50
C LEU A 513 13.43 -5.16 -26.83
N SER A 514 14.72 -5.17 -27.14
CA SER A 514 15.26 -5.84 -28.32
C SER A 514 15.12 -7.36 -28.26
N GLU A 515 15.21 -7.96 -27.08
CA GLU A 515 15.03 -9.40 -26.92
C GLU A 515 13.55 -9.81 -27.05
N ILE A 516 12.65 -8.92 -26.61
CA ILE A 516 11.20 -9.03 -26.79
C ILE A 516 10.84 -8.89 -28.28
N GLU A 517 11.42 -7.90 -28.98
CA GLU A 517 11.28 -7.71 -30.43
C GLU A 517 11.69 -8.97 -31.20
N ASP A 518 12.88 -9.49 -30.88
CA ASP A 518 13.41 -10.73 -31.47
C ASP A 518 12.49 -11.93 -31.26
N LEU A 519 11.89 -12.06 -30.07
CA LEU A 519 10.95 -13.12 -29.76
C LEU A 519 9.64 -12.96 -30.54
N LEU A 520 9.11 -11.73 -30.60
CA LEU A 520 7.90 -11.42 -31.35
C LEU A 520 8.08 -11.66 -32.86
N LEU A 521 9.26 -11.40 -33.43
CA LEU A 521 9.59 -11.73 -34.82
C LEU A 521 9.47 -13.23 -35.10
N GLY A 522 10.01 -14.06 -34.22
CA GLY A 522 9.85 -15.52 -34.31
C GLY A 522 8.39 -15.95 -34.19
N ILE A 523 7.64 -15.33 -33.27
CA ILE A 523 6.21 -15.58 -33.08
C ILE A 523 5.40 -15.21 -34.33
N CYS A 524 5.72 -14.10 -35.02
CA CYS A 524 5.03 -13.72 -36.26
C CYS A 524 5.10 -14.83 -37.32
N PHE A 525 6.27 -15.44 -37.49
CA PHE A 525 6.46 -16.56 -38.42
C PHE A 525 5.67 -17.80 -37.98
N LEU A 526 5.79 -18.20 -36.71
CA LEU A 526 5.08 -19.37 -36.17
C LEU A 526 3.56 -19.21 -36.20
N TRP A 527 3.06 -18.01 -35.93
CA TRP A 527 1.65 -17.67 -36.00
C TRP A 527 1.10 -17.88 -37.42
N HIS A 528 1.84 -17.40 -38.42
CA HIS A 528 1.47 -17.59 -39.82
C HIS A 528 1.44 -19.08 -40.18
N GLU A 529 2.46 -19.86 -39.82
CA GLU A 529 2.47 -21.30 -40.08
C GLU A 529 1.34 -22.05 -39.37
N SER A 530 0.97 -21.60 -38.16
CA SER A 530 -0.04 -22.26 -37.33
C SER A 530 -1.47 -21.97 -37.75
N PHE A 531 -1.75 -20.75 -38.24
CA PHE A 531 -3.13 -20.26 -38.40
C PHE A 531 -3.48 -19.69 -39.78
N VAL A 532 -2.49 -19.41 -40.64
CA VAL A 532 -2.71 -18.86 -41.98
C VAL A 532 -2.37 -19.91 -43.05
N GLY A 533 -1.15 -20.45 -42.98
CA GLY A 533 -0.69 -21.48 -43.90
C GLY A 533 0.83 -21.58 -43.96
N LYS A 534 1.32 -22.71 -44.49
CA LYS A 534 2.76 -22.93 -44.69
C LYS A 534 3.33 -21.91 -45.67
N ILE A 535 4.45 -21.29 -45.29
CA ILE A 535 5.14 -20.29 -46.11
C ILE A 535 6.66 -20.51 -46.02
N SER A 536 7.37 -20.29 -47.12
CA SER A 536 8.84 -20.31 -47.10
C SER A 536 9.39 -19.08 -46.41
N ARG A 537 10.51 -19.20 -45.68
CA ARG A 537 11.16 -18.08 -44.99
C ARG A 537 11.44 -16.89 -45.89
N SER A 538 11.94 -17.11 -47.11
CA SER A 538 12.17 -16.06 -48.12
C SER A 538 10.93 -15.21 -48.38
N LYS A 539 9.79 -15.86 -48.66
CA LYS A 539 8.49 -15.20 -48.88
C LYS A 539 8.01 -14.46 -47.63
N PHE A 540 8.23 -15.03 -46.43
CA PHE A 540 7.84 -14.35 -45.20
C PHE A 540 8.71 -13.12 -44.90
N VAL A 541 10.01 -13.16 -45.22
CA VAL A 541 10.89 -11.98 -45.16
C VAL A 541 10.34 -10.86 -46.04
N ASN A 542 9.87 -11.18 -47.26
CA ASN A 542 9.23 -10.19 -48.12
C ASN A 542 7.98 -9.57 -47.47
N ILE A 543 7.15 -10.38 -46.80
CA ILE A 543 5.97 -9.88 -46.05
C ILE A 543 6.39 -8.93 -44.93
N LEU A 544 7.46 -9.25 -44.17
CA LEU A 544 7.98 -8.37 -43.13
C LEU A 544 8.46 -7.02 -43.72
N GLN A 545 9.15 -7.05 -44.86
CA GLN A 545 9.62 -5.87 -45.57
C GLN A 545 8.46 -5.02 -46.12
N GLU A 546 7.43 -5.63 -46.70
CA GLU A 546 6.20 -4.96 -47.14
C GLU A 546 5.50 -4.23 -45.98
N ASN A 547 5.57 -4.80 -44.77
CA ASN A 547 5.06 -4.19 -43.54
C ASN A 547 6.02 -3.17 -42.91
N LYS A 548 7.11 -2.80 -43.60
CA LYS A 548 8.12 -1.84 -43.15
C LYS A 548 8.76 -2.23 -41.81
N ILE A 549 8.89 -3.52 -41.54
CA ILE A 549 9.69 -4.03 -40.43
C ILE A 549 11.15 -4.10 -40.92
N ASN A 550 12.12 -3.87 -40.04
CA ASN A 550 13.55 -3.76 -40.38
C ASN A 550 14.01 -4.89 -41.32
N ASP A 551 15.04 -4.62 -42.14
CA ASP A 551 15.64 -5.65 -43.02
C ASP A 551 16.19 -6.82 -42.18
N ILE A 552 15.56 -7.99 -42.34
CA ILE A 552 15.88 -9.21 -41.62
C ILE A 552 16.31 -10.27 -42.63
N SER A 553 17.51 -10.82 -42.44
CA SER A 553 17.98 -11.96 -43.25
C SER A 553 17.22 -13.23 -42.91
N GLU A 554 17.12 -14.17 -43.85
CA GLU A 554 16.53 -15.50 -43.58
C GLU A 554 17.24 -16.24 -42.44
N ARG A 555 18.56 -16.06 -42.31
CA ARG A 555 19.36 -16.65 -41.23
C ARG A 555 18.94 -16.08 -39.87
N THR A 556 18.69 -14.78 -39.81
CA THR A 556 18.21 -14.11 -38.60
C THR A 556 16.80 -14.59 -38.26
N LEU A 557 15.90 -14.64 -39.25
CA LEU A 557 14.53 -15.13 -39.05
C LEU A 557 14.51 -16.56 -38.51
N LYS A 558 15.35 -17.45 -39.05
CA LYS A 558 15.49 -18.82 -38.57
C LYS A 558 15.93 -18.87 -37.10
N ALA A 559 16.92 -18.08 -36.70
CA ALA A 559 17.37 -18.03 -35.31
C ALA A 559 16.26 -17.53 -34.35
N ARG A 560 15.43 -16.57 -34.80
CA ARG A 560 14.31 -16.06 -34.00
C ARG A 560 13.16 -17.06 -33.91
N GLU A 561 12.86 -17.73 -35.02
CA GLU A 561 11.92 -18.86 -35.09
C GLU A 561 12.32 -19.97 -34.12
N ASP A 562 13.59 -20.40 -34.14
CA ASP A 562 14.11 -21.44 -33.25
C ASP A 562 13.97 -21.03 -31.77
N LYS A 563 14.26 -19.76 -31.44
CA LYS A 563 14.05 -19.20 -30.10
C LYS A 563 12.56 -19.24 -29.70
N ALA A 564 11.66 -18.83 -30.58
CA ALA A 564 10.22 -18.84 -30.30
C ALA A 564 9.66 -20.27 -30.17
N LYS A 565 10.15 -21.23 -30.97
CA LYS A 565 9.79 -22.65 -30.85
C LYS A 565 10.23 -23.23 -29.51
N TYR A 566 11.45 -22.92 -29.08
CA TYR A 566 11.94 -23.33 -27.77
C TYR A 566 11.04 -22.81 -26.65
N TRP A 567 10.67 -21.52 -26.68
CA TRP A 567 9.74 -20.94 -25.70
C TRP A 567 8.35 -21.58 -25.75
N LEU A 568 7.80 -21.82 -26.93
CA LEU A 568 6.49 -22.48 -27.10
C LEU A 568 6.50 -23.93 -26.59
N MET A 569 7.60 -24.66 -26.76
CA MET A 569 7.77 -26.02 -26.22
C MET A 569 7.69 -26.01 -24.70
N GLN A 570 8.38 -25.07 -24.06
CA GLN A 570 8.38 -24.89 -22.60
C GLN A 570 7.09 -24.23 -22.08
N TRP A 571 6.27 -23.65 -22.96
CA TRP A 571 5.02 -23.00 -22.56
C TRP A 571 4.08 -24.02 -21.91
N PRO A 572 3.53 -23.72 -20.72
CA PRO A 572 2.73 -24.68 -19.97
C PRO A 572 1.46 -25.05 -20.74
N SER A 573 1.06 -26.31 -20.61
CA SER A 573 -0.26 -26.75 -21.08
C SER A 573 -1.27 -26.28 -20.04
N GLN A 574 -2.07 -25.28 -20.39
CA GLN A 574 -3.09 -24.73 -19.50
C GLN A 574 -4.21 -25.76 -19.31
N ARG A 575 -4.63 -25.99 -18.06
CA ARG A 575 -5.76 -26.88 -17.76
C ARG A 575 -7.08 -26.10 -17.86
N PRO A 576 -8.17 -26.70 -18.38
CA PRO A 576 -9.48 -26.07 -18.35
C PRO A 576 -9.89 -25.76 -16.91
N LEU A 577 -10.67 -24.69 -16.72
CA LEU A 577 -11.38 -24.44 -15.47
C LEU A 577 -12.37 -25.58 -15.28
N THR A 578 -12.02 -26.59 -14.49
CA THR A 578 -13.02 -27.46 -13.89
C THR A 578 -13.86 -26.58 -12.97
N ALA A 579 -15.13 -26.39 -13.36
CA ALA A 579 -16.14 -25.75 -12.53
C ALA A 579 -16.30 -26.46 -11.18
#